data_AF-A0A1G9AS06-F1
#
_entry.id   AF-A0A1G9AS06-F1
#
_cell.length_a   1.000
_cell.length_b   1.000
_cell.length_c   1.000
_cell.angle_alpha   90.00
_cell.angle_beta   90.00
_cell.angle_gamma   90.00
#
_symmetry.space_group_name_H-M   'P 1'
#
loop_
_entity.id
_entity.type
_entity.pdbx_description
1 polymer ?
#
loop_
_entity_poly.entity_id
_entity_poly.type
_entity_poly.pdbx_seq_one_letter_code
_entity_poly.pdbx_strand_id
1 'polypeptide(L)'
;MERNEMEQKIIDQYRQDENMMILVFAQWCVNHGLNPEELYHEAYPQQGKNLELEKTLELTVPKQESQEIPYDTVLSVLQLFGNDDLAFIVAREMDKINKRKDD
;
A
#
# COMPACT_ATOMS: atom_id res chain seq x y z
N MET A 1 34.91 -6.40 -5.77
CA MET A 1 34.18 -5.28 -6.39
C MET A 1 32.84 -5.75 -6.96
N GLU A 2 32.77 -6.88 -7.69
CA GLU A 2 31.49 -7.42 -8.20
C GLU A 2 30.46 -7.85 -7.13
N ARG A 3 30.90 -8.33 -5.96
CA ARG A 3 29.99 -8.76 -4.88
C ARG A 3 29.16 -7.61 -4.30
N ASN A 4 29.79 -6.45 -4.07
CA ASN A 4 29.10 -5.27 -3.50
C ASN A 4 28.09 -4.66 -4.48
N GLU A 5 28.39 -4.67 -5.79
CA GLU A 5 27.45 -4.17 -6.80
C GLU A 5 26.22 -5.06 -6.91
N MET A 6 26.39 -6.39 -6.76
CA MET A 6 25.27 -7.32 -6.76
C MET A 6 24.42 -7.20 -5.50
N GLU A 7 25.05 -7.05 -4.32
CA GLU A 7 24.35 -6.81 -3.05
C GLU A 7 23.54 -5.51 -3.09
N GLN A 8 24.12 -4.43 -3.62
CA GLN A 8 23.43 -3.15 -3.73
C GLN A 8 22.21 -3.24 -4.66
N LYS A 9 22.34 -3.90 -5.82
CA LYS A 9 21.21 -4.12 -6.73
C LYS A 9 20.09 -4.92 -6.10
N ILE A 10 20.41 -5.92 -5.28
CA ILE A 10 19.43 -6.70 -4.55
C ILE A 10 18.68 -5.81 -3.56
N ILE A 11 19.39 -5.01 -2.76
CA ILE A 11 18.77 -4.07 -1.80
C ILE A 11 17.87 -3.07 -2.51
N ASP A 12 18.34 -2.49 -3.62
CA ASP A 12 17.59 -1.48 -4.37
C ASP A 12 16.32 -2.08 -4.97
N GLN A 13 16.38 -3.32 -5.49
CA GLN A 13 15.20 -4.02 -5.99
C GLN A 13 14.17 -4.25 -4.87
N TYR A 14 14.60 -4.72 -3.71
CA TYR A 14 13.68 -4.91 -2.57
C TYR A 14 12.97 -3.62 -2.17
N ARG A 15 13.68 -2.48 -2.13
CA ARG A 15 13.07 -1.17 -1.83
C ARG A 15 12.08 -0.73 -2.91
N GLN A 16 12.41 -0.95 -4.18
CA GLN A 16 11.50 -0.63 -5.28
C GLN A 16 10.23 -1.47 -5.21
N ASP A 17 10.37 -2.76 -4.91
CA ASP A 17 9.25 -3.68 -4.77
C ASP A 17 8.35 -3.27 -3.58
N GLU A 18 8.94 -2.90 -2.43
CA GLU A 18 8.22 -2.39 -1.26
C GLU A 18 7.46 -1.09 -1.60
N ASN A 19 8.09 -0.14 -2.28
CA ASN A 19 7.45 1.10 -2.71
C ASN A 19 6.28 0.84 -3.67
N MET A 20 6.42 -0.13 -4.58
CA MET A 20 5.32 -0.52 -5.47
C MET A 20 4.14 -1.11 -4.66
N MET A 21 4.41 -1.96 -3.68
CA MET A 21 3.36 -2.50 -2.79
C MET A 21 2.62 -1.38 -2.05
N ILE A 22 3.37 -0.43 -1.48
CA ILE A 22 2.81 0.74 -0.79
C ILE A 22 1.96 1.57 -1.76
N LEU A 23 2.42 1.80 -2.98
CA LEU A 23 1.68 2.56 -3.99
C LEU A 23 0.36 1.88 -4.37
N VAL A 24 0.35 0.56 -4.54
CA VAL A 24 -0.89 -0.20 -4.84
C VAL A 24 -1.89 -0.06 -3.69
N PHE A 25 -1.44 -0.21 -2.44
CA PHE A 25 -2.27 0.03 -1.26
C PHE A 25 -2.83 1.45 -1.21
N ALA A 26 -1.96 2.44 -1.44
CA ALA A 26 -2.32 3.84 -1.38
C ALA A 26 -3.32 4.23 -2.45
N GLN A 27 -3.09 3.79 -3.68
CA GLN A 27 -3.96 4.05 -4.80
C GLN A 27 -5.33 3.38 -4.61
N TRP A 28 -5.37 2.18 -4.02
CA TRP A 28 -6.62 1.52 -3.63
C TRP A 28 -7.39 2.36 -2.61
N CYS A 29 -6.73 2.87 -1.58
CA CYS A 29 -7.36 3.77 -0.60
C CYS A 29 -7.99 4.99 -1.30
N VAL A 30 -7.26 5.63 -2.21
CA VAL A 30 -7.76 6.80 -2.98
C VAL A 30 -8.94 6.41 -3.87
N ASN A 31 -8.94 5.23 -4.50
CA ASN A 31 -10.06 4.72 -5.29
C ASN A 31 -11.36 4.55 -4.48
N HIS A 32 -11.24 4.36 -3.16
CA HIS A 32 -12.36 4.20 -2.24
C HIS A 32 -12.63 5.42 -1.35
N GLY A 33 -11.90 6.53 -1.55
CA GLY A 33 -12.06 7.75 -0.75
C GLY A 33 -11.57 7.61 0.69
N LEU A 34 -10.61 6.72 0.92
CA LEU A 34 -9.96 6.49 2.21
C LEU A 34 -8.64 7.25 2.27
N ASN A 35 -8.20 7.60 3.48
CA ASN A 35 -6.89 8.21 3.70
C ASN A 35 -5.82 7.11 3.94
N PRO A 36 -4.88 6.89 3.00
CA PRO A 36 -3.88 5.84 3.16
C PRO A 36 -2.92 6.09 4.33
N GLU A 37 -2.62 7.34 4.68
CA GLU A 37 -1.75 7.65 5.82
C GLU A 37 -2.37 7.22 7.15
N GLU A 38 -3.67 7.48 7.32
CA GLU A 38 -4.40 7.10 8.54
C GLU A 38 -4.45 5.58 8.70
N LEU A 39 -4.76 4.86 7.62
CA LEU A 39 -4.83 3.40 7.63
C LEU A 39 -3.44 2.76 7.83
N TYR A 40 -2.40 3.35 7.22
CA TYR A 40 -1.04 2.90 7.43
C TYR A 40 -0.59 3.12 8.88
N HIS A 41 -0.90 4.28 9.45
CA HIS A 41 -0.58 4.57 10.85
C HIS A 41 -1.36 3.68 11.82
N GLU A 42 -2.58 3.27 11.46
CA GLU A 42 -3.35 2.31 12.26
C GLU A 42 -2.69 0.92 12.29
N ALA A 43 -2.17 0.45 11.15
CA ALA A 43 -1.41 -0.81 11.09
C ALA A 43 -0.07 -0.70 11.87
N TYR A 44 0.58 0.46 11.81
CA TYR A 44 1.91 0.68 12.38
C TYR A 44 2.00 1.92 13.27
N PRO A 45 1.29 1.94 14.43
CA PRO A 45 1.21 3.14 15.27
C PRO A 45 2.56 3.53 15.90
N GLN A 46 3.48 2.57 16.00
CA GLN A 46 4.83 2.78 16.53
C GLN A 46 5.85 3.17 15.44
N GLN A 47 5.52 3.00 14.16
CA GLN A 47 6.36 3.54 13.10
C GLN A 47 6.18 5.06 13.09
N GLY A 48 7.26 5.77 13.38
CA GLY A 48 7.30 7.22 13.22
C GLY A 48 7.12 7.62 11.76
N LYS A 49 7.26 8.91 11.48
CA LYS A 49 7.12 9.44 10.12
C LYS A 49 8.11 8.78 9.17
N ASN A 50 7.62 8.00 8.21
CA ASN A 50 8.43 7.38 7.18
C ASN A 50 8.42 8.25 5.91
N LEU A 51 9.57 8.87 5.60
CA LEU A 51 9.72 9.77 4.45
C LEU A 51 9.58 9.04 3.10
N GLU A 52 9.90 7.74 3.04
CA GLU A 52 9.81 6.96 1.81
C GLU A 52 8.35 6.58 1.50
N LEU A 53 7.60 6.23 2.55
CA LEU A 53 6.15 6.11 2.49
C LEU A 53 5.51 7.41 1.99
N GLU A 54 5.78 8.54 2.65
CA GLU A 54 5.21 9.85 2.28
C GLU A 54 5.42 10.17 0.80
N LYS A 55 6.66 10.01 0.30
CA LYS A 55 6.98 10.23 -1.12
C LYS A 55 6.25 9.27 -2.05
N THR A 56 6.02 8.04 -1.64
CA THR A 56 5.30 7.06 -2.44
C THR A 56 3.81 7.38 -2.49
N LEU A 57 3.24 7.87 -1.38
CA LEU A 57 1.85 8.32 -1.33
C LEU A 57 1.60 9.54 -2.23
N GLU A 58 2.58 10.43 -2.38
CA GLU A 58 2.52 11.56 -3.31
C GLU A 58 2.42 11.14 -4.79
N LEU A 59 2.75 9.88 -5.13
CA LEU A 59 2.62 9.35 -6.48
C LEU A 59 1.21 8.84 -6.81
N THR A 60 0.31 8.81 -5.83
CA THR A 60 -1.09 8.47 -6.08
C THR A 60 -1.77 9.52 -6.94
N VAL A 61 -2.72 9.08 -7.76
CA VAL A 61 -3.54 9.97 -8.59
C VAL A 61 -5.00 9.92 -8.14
N PRO A 62 -5.80 10.98 -8.40
CA PRO A 62 -7.22 10.97 -8.10
C PRO A 62 -7.94 9.76 -8.71
N LYS A 63 -9.07 9.36 -8.10
CA LYS A 63 -9.90 8.23 -8.57
C LYS A 63 -10.31 8.39 -10.05
N GLN A 64 -10.49 9.62 -10.52
CA GLN A 64 -10.87 9.95 -11.89
C GLN A 64 -9.74 9.70 -12.90
N GLU A 65 -8.49 9.68 -12.43
CA GLU A 65 -7.28 9.54 -13.24
C GLU A 65 -6.63 8.15 -13.13
N SER A 66 -7.14 7.30 -12.24
CA SER A 66 -6.69 5.92 -12.06
C SER A 66 -7.77 4.93 -12.47
N GLN A 67 -7.33 3.73 -12.89
CA GLN A 67 -8.21 2.58 -12.89
C GLN A 67 -8.42 2.10 -11.45
N GLU A 68 -9.63 1.65 -11.14
CA GLU A 68 -9.95 1.07 -9.83
C GLU A 68 -9.12 -0.20 -9.62
N ILE A 69 -8.34 -0.24 -8.54
CA ILE A 69 -7.62 -1.43 -8.11
C ILE A 69 -8.64 -2.39 -7.48
N PRO A 70 -8.78 -3.62 -7.99
CA PRO A 70 -9.66 -4.61 -7.36
C PRO A 70 -9.20 -4.96 -5.95
N TYR A 71 -10.18 -5.21 -5.05
CA TYR A 71 -9.91 -5.63 -3.68
C TYR A 71 -8.98 -6.85 -3.60
N ASP A 72 -9.25 -7.89 -4.39
CA ASP A 72 -8.43 -9.11 -4.41
C ASP A 72 -6.97 -8.83 -4.84
N THR A 73 -6.77 -7.84 -5.72
CA THR A 73 -5.45 -7.44 -6.19
C THR A 73 -4.64 -6.80 -5.08
N VAL A 74 -5.20 -5.80 -4.39
CA VAL A 74 -4.49 -5.15 -3.27
C VAL A 74 -4.21 -6.15 -2.15
N LEU A 75 -5.16 -7.04 -1.84
CA LEU A 75 -4.97 -8.06 -0.82
C LEU A 75 -3.85 -9.04 -1.20
N SER A 76 -3.85 -9.52 -2.44
CA SER A 76 -2.82 -10.44 -2.96
C SER A 76 -1.43 -9.81 -2.93
N VAL A 77 -1.33 -8.52 -3.32
CA VAL A 77 -0.06 -7.79 -3.26
C VAL A 77 0.42 -7.65 -1.82
N LEU A 78 -0.43 -7.22 -0.88
CA LEU A 78 -0.02 -7.09 0.53
C LEU A 78 0.46 -8.43 1.12
N GLN A 79 -0.24 -9.52 0.84
CA GLN A 79 0.15 -10.87 1.28
C GLN A 79 1.45 -11.36 0.63
N LEU A 80 1.69 -11.06 -0.64
CA LEU A 80 2.93 -11.42 -1.34
C LEU A 80 4.16 -10.81 -0.65
N PHE A 81 4.00 -9.61 -0.09
CA PHE A 81 5.04 -8.90 0.66
C PHE A 81 5.02 -9.21 2.16
N GLY A 82 4.13 -10.10 2.62
CA GLY A 82 3.99 -10.46 4.04
C GLY A 82 3.46 -9.32 4.91
N ASN A 83 2.77 -8.35 4.31
CA ASN A 83 2.18 -7.22 5.02
C ASN A 83 0.74 -7.56 5.48
N ASP A 84 0.66 -8.47 6.46
CA ASP A 84 -0.60 -8.99 6.99
C ASP A 84 -1.40 -7.91 7.74
N ASP A 85 -0.73 -6.95 8.39
CA ASP A 85 -1.37 -5.87 9.14
C ASP A 85 -2.16 -4.93 8.20
N LEU A 86 -1.55 -4.47 7.10
CA LEU A 86 -2.28 -3.68 6.10
C LEU A 86 -3.34 -4.53 5.40
N ALA A 87 -3.06 -5.81 5.12
CA ALA A 87 -4.05 -6.71 4.52
C ALA A 87 -5.32 -6.82 5.38
N PHE A 88 -5.15 -6.92 6.71
CA PHE A 88 -6.25 -6.93 7.67
C PHE A 88 -7.04 -5.62 7.67
N ILE A 89 -6.35 -4.46 7.67
CA ILE A 89 -7.00 -3.14 7.60
C ILE A 89 -7.81 -3.00 6.32
N VAL A 90 -7.23 -3.35 5.16
CA VAL A 90 -7.90 -3.29 3.86
C VAL A 90 -9.15 -4.18 3.83
N ALA A 91 -9.07 -5.41 4.34
CA ALA A 91 -10.23 -6.31 4.46
C ALA A 91 -11.35 -5.69 5.30
N ARG A 92 -11.01 -5.12 6.45
CA ARG A 92 -11.97 -4.49 7.36
C ARG A 92 -12.63 -3.26 6.74
N GLU A 93 -11.89 -2.42 6.03
CA GLU A 93 -12.47 -1.27 5.34
C GLU A 93 -13.37 -1.69 4.17
N MET A 94 -12.99 -2.74 3.43
CA MET A 94 -13.84 -3.29 2.37
C MET A 94 -15.17 -3.82 2.90
N ASP A 95 -15.17 -4.52 4.04
CA ASP A 95 -16.40 -4.95 4.70
C ASP A 95 -17.32 -3.77 5.06
N LYS A 96 -16.76 -2.65 5.54
CA LYS A 96 -17.52 -1.43 5.82
C LYS A 96 -18.09 -0.81 4.55
N ILE A 97 -17.33 -0.80 3.46
CA ILE A 97 -17.78 -0.29 2.16
C ILE A 97 -18.95 -1.12 1.63
N ASN A 98 -18.85 -2.45 1.72
CA ASN A 98 -19.91 -3.35 1.25
C ASN A 98 -21.21 -3.15 2.04
N LYS A 99 -21.13 -3.08 3.38
CA LYS A 99 -22.32 -2.83 4.23
C LYS A 99 -23.03 -1.52 3.88
N ARG A 100 -22.29 -0.45 3.57
CA ARG A 100 -22.88 0.84 3.16
C ARG A 100 -23.54 0.81 1.79
N LYS A 101 -23.21 -0.15 0.93
CA LYS A 101 -23.86 -0.31 -0.39
C LYS A 101 -25.18 -1.07 -0.29
N ASP A 102 -25.37 -1.84 0.79
CA ASP A 102 -26.56 -2.65 1.02
C ASP A 102 -27.68 -1.86 1.74
N ASP A 103 -27.37 -0.66 2.28
CA ASP A 103 -28.29 0.29 2.93
C ASP A 103 -28.83 1.35 1.94
#